data_AF-A3JE74-F1
#
_entry.id   AF-A3JE74-F1
#
_cell.length_a   1.000
_cell.length_b   1.000
_cell.length_c   1.000
_cell.angle_alpha   90.00
_cell.angle_beta   90.00
_cell.angle_gamma   90.00
#
_symmetry.space_group_name_H-M   'P 1'
#
loop_
_entity.id
_entity.type
_entity.pdbx_description
1 polymer ?
#
loop_
_entity_poly.entity_id
_entity_poly.type
_entity_poly.pdbx_seq_one_letter_code
_entity_poly.pdbx_strand_id
1 'polypeptide(L)'
;MLFTPALTVIRQRRHVLATALSTALAAALCTLAWAPATSAQTDAEPMADQPLSAQDCALIRDGLQRLACFDEIYQPDQARDNASTEQRQRVEIATEALPPSKRAMEEALDNPGANDETAVMSSILDRYLEAEESLFSFSGSFIRHRPNYILPITWSDQPNQTPTSPRLGVTGYDYDLKQEEAKYQISFKVPLLTGFMDKRTTLWFGYTQKSFWQLYNQDESAPFRETNYEPELFLRYQPDWDIGPGRLNTVNLGINHQSNGQAEPRSRSWNRIVGMGTYTYNRWLFMVKPWIRLPDGNTDDNDDIESYLGHGSYHAVYKLTENRTFSLKLLNNLRTSDNKTSVEFGYSFPMGDTIKGFVHYYNGYGESLIDYNERIQRVGLGIMLNDWL
;
A
#
# COMPACT_ATOMS: atom_id res chain seq x y z
N MET A 1 75.20 6.56 39.05
CA MET A 1 73.89 7.06 39.51
C MET A 1 72.88 6.65 38.44
N LEU A 2 72.19 5.52 38.65
CA LEU A 2 70.71 5.41 38.83
C LEU A 2 69.96 5.71 37.51
N PHE A 3 69.23 4.85 36.79
CA PHE A 3 68.63 3.51 36.97
C PHE A 3 68.33 2.90 35.57
N THR A 4 68.44 1.58 35.42
CA THR A 4 67.76 0.69 34.43
C THR A 4 66.30 0.41 34.87
N PRO A 5 65.46 -0.42 34.18
CA PRO A 5 65.13 -0.60 32.76
C PRO A 5 63.59 -0.69 32.50
N ALA A 6 63.14 -0.74 31.24
CA ALA A 6 62.11 -1.70 30.77
C ALA A 6 61.94 -1.59 29.24
N LEU A 7 62.33 -2.65 28.57
CA LEU A 7 62.28 -2.86 27.13
C LEU A 7 61.05 -3.71 26.81
N THR A 8 60.52 -3.52 25.60
CA THR A 8 59.75 -4.52 24.82
C THR A 8 58.21 -4.49 24.95
N VAL A 9 57.57 -4.52 23.77
CA VAL A 9 56.31 -5.21 23.38
C VAL A 9 55.31 -4.28 22.66
N ILE A 10 55.06 -4.64 21.38
CA ILE A 10 53.94 -4.30 20.47
C ILE A 10 54.00 -3.00 19.65
N ARG A 11 54.80 -3.07 18.59
CA ARG A 11 54.59 -2.35 17.33
C ARG A 11 53.75 -3.23 16.40
N GLN A 12 52.43 -3.33 16.63
CA GLN A 12 51.45 -3.94 15.71
C GLN A 12 50.02 -3.65 16.22
N ARG A 13 49.44 -2.51 15.83
CA ARG A 13 48.00 -2.21 15.97
C ARG A 13 47.56 -1.26 14.84
N ARG A 14 47.64 -1.74 13.61
CA ARG A 14 46.85 -1.28 12.46
C ARG A 14 46.58 -2.54 11.64
N HIS A 15 45.31 -2.78 11.29
CA HIS A 15 44.72 -4.01 10.71
C HIS A 15 44.19 -5.06 11.69
N VAL A 16 43.13 -4.75 12.45
CA VAL A 16 42.08 -5.72 12.83
C VAL A 16 40.79 -4.93 13.07
N LEU A 17 39.96 -4.78 12.03
CA LEU A 17 38.51 -4.47 12.10
C LEU A 17 37.92 -4.41 10.68
N ALA A 18 38.20 -5.45 9.89
CA ALA A 18 37.61 -5.68 8.57
C ALA A 18 37.87 -7.14 8.18
N THR A 19 37.27 -8.08 8.91
CA THR A 19 37.05 -9.49 8.54
C THR A 19 36.48 -10.22 9.77
N ALA A 20 35.19 -10.02 10.03
CA ALA A 20 34.44 -10.79 11.01
C ALA A 20 32.98 -10.90 10.53
N LEU A 21 32.79 -11.36 9.28
CA LEU A 21 31.48 -11.73 8.75
C LEU A 21 31.62 -12.66 7.54
N SER A 22 32.47 -13.68 7.64
CA SER A 22 32.65 -14.67 6.58
C SER A 22 33.43 -15.89 7.06
N THR A 23 32.93 -16.58 8.09
CA THR A 23 33.25 -18.00 8.41
C THR A 23 32.37 -18.46 9.58
N ALA A 24 31.09 -18.77 9.31
CA ALA A 24 30.22 -19.50 10.24
C ALA A 24 29.18 -20.33 9.48
N LEU A 25 29.61 -20.94 8.36
CA LEU A 25 28.75 -21.81 7.54
C LEU A 25 29.57 -22.94 6.90
N ALA A 26 30.32 -23.70 7.71
CA ALA A 26 30.98 -24.94 7.28
C ALA A 26 31.56 -25.71 8.48
N ALA A 27 30.72 -26.24 9.38
CA ALA A 27 31.08 -27.35 10.28
C ALA A 27 29.88 -27.75 11.16
N ALA A 28 28.95 -28.55 10.62
CA ALA A 28 28.08 -29.44 11.39
C ALA A 28 27.30 -30.37 10.45
N LEU A 29 28.03 -31.11 9.60
CA LEU A 29 27.53 -32.31 8.93
C LEU A 29 28.26 -33.51 9.55
N CYS A 30 27.52 -34.57 9.84
CA CYS A 30 27.94 -35.86 10.39
C CYS A 30 28.15 -35.95 11.91
N THR A 31 27.05 -36.09 12.66
CA THR A 31 26.85 -37.19 13.63
C THR A 31 25.35 -37.30 13.97
N LEU A 32 24.60 -38.07 13.18
CA LEU A 32 23.33 -38.64 13.65
C LEU A 32 23.61 -40.07 14.07
N ALA A 33 23.77 -40.25 15.38
CA ALA A 33 23.80 -41.55 16.02
C ALA A 33 22.38 -42.14 15.97
N TRP A 34 22.26 -43.37 15.46
CA TRP A 34 21.08 -44.20 15.62
C TRP A 34 20.90 -44.54 17.12
N ALA A 35 19.84 -44.00 17.72
CA ALA A 35 19.26 -44.53 18.94
C ALA A 35 17.90 -45.14 18.59
N PRO A 36 17.69 -46.45 18.77
CA PRO A 36 16.38 -47.04 18.63
C PRO A 36 15.67 -46.97 19.98
N ALA A 37 14.55 -46.26 20.08
CA ALA A 37 13.52 -46.59 21.07
C ALA A 37 12.20 -45.85 20.78
N THR A 38 11.20 -46.69 20.50
CA THR A 38 9.79 -46.57 20.91
C THR A 38 9.02 -45.33 20.43
N SER A 39 8.40 -45.49 19.26
CA SER A 39 7.13 -44.82 18.97
C SER A 39 6.09 -45.27 20.01
N ALA A 40 5.67 -44.37 20.90
CA ALA A 40 4.36 -44.50 21.51
C ALA A 40 3.33 -44.34 20.39
N GLN A 41 2.67 -45.44 20.01
CA GLN A 41 1.43 -45.38 19.25
C GLN A 41 0.41 -44.65 20.13
N THR A 42 0.21 -43.36 19.87
CA THR A 42 -1.09 -42.75 20.14
C THR A 42 -2.00 -43.26 19.05
N ASP A 43 -2.90 -44.18 19.40
CA ASP A 43 -4.01 -44.60 18.56
C ASP A 43 -4.87 -43.36 18.27
N ALA A 44 -4.56 -42.66 17.18
CA ALA A 44 -5.47 -41.73 16.55
C ALA A 44 -6.46 -42.60 15.75
N GLU A 45 -7.67 -42.77 16.28
CA GLU A 45 -8.76 -43.36 15.52
C GLU A 45 -8.93 -42.59 14.20
N PRO A 46 -9.09 -43.27 13.05
CA PRO A 46 -9.39 -42.61 11.80
C PRO A 46 -10.83 -42.08 11.89
N MET A 47 -11.01 -40.81 12.24
CA MET A 47 -12.22 -40.08 11.91
C MET A 47 -12.22 -39.80 10.41
N ALA A 48 -12.51 -40.82 9.61
CA ALA A 48 -12.61 -40.72 8.15
C ALA A 48 -13.81 -41.54 7.68
N ASP A 49 -15.02 -41.09 8.00
CA ASP A 49 -16.26 -41.48 7.29
C ASP A 49 -17.52 -40.66 7.68
N GLN A 50 -17.38 -39.56 8.43
CA GLN A 50 -18.52 -38.69 8.74
C GLN A 50 -18.60 -37.60 7.66
N PRO A 51 -19.78 -37.39 7.02
CA PRO A 51 -19.95 -36.28 6.09
C PRO A 51 -19.78 -34.95 6.85
N LEU A 52 -18.99 -34.05 6.28
CA LEU A 52 -18.75 -32.71 6.84
C LEU A 52 -20.09 -31.97 7.00
N SER A 53 -20.33 -31.40 8.17
CA SER A 53 -21.47 -30.51 8.42
C SER A 53 -21.07 -29.04 8.31
N ALA A 54 -22.05 -28.16 8.12
CA ALA A 54 -21.81 -26.71 8.13
C ALA A 54 -21.23 -26.24 9.48
N GLN A 55 -21.57 -26.91 10.58
CA GLN A 55 -21.01 -26.65 11.90
C GLN A 55 -19.52 -27.01 11.96
N ASP A 56 -19.10 -28.10 11.31
CA ASP A 56 -17.69 -28.50 11.26
C ASP A 56 -16.87 -27.47 10.46
N CYS A 57 -17.38 -27.01 9.32
CA CYS A 57 -16.73 -25.95 8.55
C CYS A 57 -16.54 -24.68 9.39
N ALA A 58 -17.53 -24.30 10.20
CA ALA A 58 -17.44 -23.11 11.06
C ALA A 58 -16.30 -23.17 12.10
N LEU A 59 -15.80 -24.36 12.44
CA LEU A 59 -14.68 -24.54 13.38
C LEU A 59 -13.30 -24.37 12.72
N ILE A 60 -13.21 -24.43 11.39
CA ILE A 60 -11.94 -24.35 10.64
C ILE A 60 -11.37 -22.94 10.76
N ARG A 61 -10.17 -22.75 11.32
CA ARG A 61 -9.57 -21.43 11.50
C ARG A 61 -9.18 -20.74 10.19
N ASP A 62 -8.60 -21.48 9.25
CA ASP A 62 -8.19 -21.00 7.93
C ASP A 62 -9.44 -20.76 7.05
N GLY A 63 -9.58 -19.57 6.47
CA GLY A 63 -10.82 -19.22 5.77
C GLY A 63 -10.92 -19.73 4.35
N LEU A 64 -9.81 -19.95 3.67
CA LEU A 64 -9.84 -20.59 2.35
C LEU A 64 -10.27 -22.04 2.50
N GLN A 65 -9.75 -22.74 3.52
CA GLN A 65 -10.19 -24.08 3.88
C GLN A 65 -11.63 -24.08 4.40
N ARG A 66 -12.03 -23.09 5.20
CA ARG A 66 -13.41 -22.94 5.66
C ARG A 66 -14.38 -22.75 4.51
N LEU A 67 -14.05 -21.86 3.57
CA LEU A 67 -14.84 -21.61 2.37
C LEU A 67 -14.90 -22.88 1.50
N ALA A 68 -13.76 -23.52 1.24
CA ALA A 68 -13.72 -24.77 0.50
C ALA A 68 -14.57 -25.88 1.17
N CYS A 69 -14.59 -25.94 2.50
CA CYS A 69 -15.45 -26.85 3.26
C CYS A 69 -16.93 -26.55 3.04
N PHE A 70 -17.32 -25.27 3.09
CA PHE A 70 -18.70 -24.88 2.76
C PHE A 70 -19.06 -25.17 1.30
N ASP A 71 -18.13 -24.94 0.37
CA ASP A 71 -18.34 -25.18 -1.06
C ASP A 71 -18.52 -26.67 -1.36
N GLU A 72 -17.80 -27.55 -0.64
CA GLU A 72 -17.97 -29.01 -0.72
C GLU A 72 -19.37 -29.45 -0.28
N ILE A 73 -19.91 -28.84 0.79
CA ILE A 73 -21.24 -29.16 1.32
C ILE A 73 -22.36 -28.62 0.43
N TYR A 74 -22.23 -27.36 -0.02
CA TYR A 74 -23.33 -26.62 -0.63
C TYR A 74 -23.25 -26.54 -2.16
N GLN A 75 -22.13 -26.94 -2.78
CA GLN A 75 -21.92 -26.98 -4.22
C GLN A 75 -22.40 -25.70 -4.93
N PRO A 76 -21.81 -24.54 -4.58
CA PRO A 76 -22.37 -23.21 -4.89
C PRO A 76 -22.51 -22.94 -6.40
N ASP A 77 -21.64 -23.50 -7.24
CA ASP A 77 -21.75 -23.35 -8.69
C ASP A 77 -23.02 -24.01 -9.24
N GLN A 78 -23.32 -25.25 -8.81
CA GLN A 78 -24.57 -25.93 -9.19
C GLN A 78 -25.79 -25.23 -8.61
N ALA A 79 -25.71 -24.80 -7.34
CA ALA A 79 -26.79 -24.06 -6.70
C ALA A 79 -27.09 -22.74 -7.43
N ARG A 80 -26.05 -22.02 -7.87
CA ARG A 80 -26.17 -20.80 -8.66
C ARG A 80 -26.80 -21.13 -10.01
N ASP A 81 -26.28 -22.11 -10.74
CA ASP A 81 -26.77 -22.51 -12.06
C ASP A 81 -28.25 -22.91 -12.07
N ASN A 82 -28.72 -23.54 -10.99
CA ASN A 82 -30.11 -23.93 -10.82
C ASN A 82 -31.04 -22.81 -10.29
N ALA A 83 -30.49 -21.68 -9.83
CA ALA A 83 -31.27 -20.57 -9.29
C ALA A 83 -31.80 -19.63 -10.40
N SER A 84 -33.03 -19.15 -10.24
CA SER A 84 -33.60 -18.14 -11.14
C SER A 84 -32.88 -16.79 -11.02
N THR A 85 -32.99 -15.95 -12.06
CA THR A 85 -32.43 -14.59 -12.04
C THR A 85 -32.95 -13.78 -10.85
N GLU A 86 -34.25 -13.89 -10.54
CA GLU A 86 -34.86 -13.22 -9.39
C GLU A 86 -34.33 -13.74 -8.05
N GLN A 87 -34.10 -15.06 -7.92
CA GLN A 87 -33.51 -15.64 -6.72
C GLN A 87 -32.07 -15.16 -6.53
N ARG A 88 -31.25 -15.17 -7.59
CA ARG A 88 -29.87 -14.66 -7.54
C ARG A 88 -29.84 -13.20 -7.13
N GLN A 89 -30.65 -12.36 -7.77
CA GLN A 89 -30.72 -10.93 -7.46
C GLN A 89 -31.23 -10.66 -6.04
N ARG A 90 -32.22 -11.43 -5.56
CA ARG A 90 -32.73 -11.29 -4.20
C ARG A 90 -31.69 -11.72 -3.15
N VAL A 91 -30.95 -12.80 -3.39
CA VAL A 91 -29.85 -13.24 -2.52
C VAL A 91 -28.71 -12.22 -2.55
N GLU A 92 -28.33 -11.73 -3.72
CA GLU A 92 -27.29 -10.70 -3.88
C GLU A 92 -27.62 -9.46 -3.05
N ILE A 93 -28.83 -8.91 -3.19
CA ILE A 93 -29.34 -7.79 -2.37
C ILE A 93 -29.33 -8.15 -0.88
N ALA A 94 -29.82 -9.34 -0.51
CA ALA A 94 -29.87 -9.76 0.89
C ALA A 94 -28.48 -9.92 1.51
N THR A 95 -27.49 -10.41 0.75
CA THR A 95 -26.10 -10.54 1.18
C THR A 95 -25.36 -9.20 1.16
N GLU A 96 -25.73 -8.28 0.27
CA GLU A 96 -25.20 -6.92 0.24
C GLU A 96 -25.63 -6.12 1.48
N ALA A 97 -26.80 -6.46 2.05
CA ALA A 97 -27.33 -5.91 3.29
C ALA A 97 -26.88 -6.68 4.55
N LEU A 98 -26.14 -7.80 4.43
CA LEU A 98 -25.63 -8.48 5.61
C LEU A 98 -24.59 -7.58 6.29
N PRO A 99 -24.79 -7.24 7.57
CA PRO A 99 -23.83 -6.44 8.30
C PRO A 99 -22.50 -7.21 8.38
N PRO A 100 -21.37 -6.58 8.01
CA PRO A 100 -20.08 -7.27 7.93
C PRO A 100 -19.64 -7.89 9.27
N SER A 101 -20.12 -7.30 10.38
CA SER A 101 -19.94 -7.82 11.73
C SER A 101 -21.19 -7.67 12.60
N LYS A 102 -21.20 -8.38 13.75
CA LYS A 102 -22.19 -8.19 14.83
C LYS A 102 -22.33 -6.72 15.24
N ARG A 103 -21.24 -5.94 15.15
CA ARG A 103 -21.22 -4.53 15.52
C ARG A 103 -21.93 -3.65 14.49
N ALA A 104 -21.71 -3.88 13.19
CA ALA A 104 -22.47 -3.20 12.14
C ALA A 104 -23.97 -3.54 12.22
N MET A 105 -24.30 -4.76 12.68
CA MET A 105 -25.67 -5.18 12.95
C MET A 105 -26.29 -4.45 14.15
N GLU A 106 -25.53 -4.27 15.23
CA GLU A 106 -25.95 -3.50 16.42
C GLU A 106 -26.07 -1.99 16.11
N GLU A 107 -25.13 -1.40 15.37
CA GLU A 107 -25.18 0.02 14.96
C GLU A 107 -26.33 0.32 13.98
N ALA A 108 -26.64 -0.60 13.06
CA ALA A 108 -27.79 -0.47 12.15
C ALA A 108 -29.15 -0.56 12.87
N LEU A 109 -29.20 -1.24 14.03
CA LEU A 109 -30.40 -1.35 14.87
C LEU A 109 -30.58 -0.11 15.78
N ASP A 110 -29.49 0.54 16.19
CA ASP A 110 -29.53 1.65 17.14
C ASP A 110 -29.68 3.05 16.49
N ASN A 111 -29.40 3.21 15.19
CA ASN A 111 -29.42 4.53 14.54
C ASN A 111 -30.16 4.57 13.17
N PRO A 112 -31.50 4.61 13.15
CA PRO A 112 -32.29 4.69 11.91
C PRO A 112 -32.28 6.07 11.23
N GLY A 113 -31.52 7.05 11.76
CA GLY A 113 -31.54 8.45 11.33
C GLY A 113 -30.28 8.95 10.60
N ALA A 114 -29.28 8.09 10.35
CA ALA A 114 -28.14 8.46 9.54
C ALA A 114 -28.58 8.67 8.08
N ASN A 115 -28.09 9.73 7.43
CA ASN A 115 -28.37 9.96 6.02
C ASN A 115 -27.93 8.72 5.23
N ASP A 116 -28.85 8.09 4.49
CA ASP A 116 -28.71 6.76 3.87
C ASP A 116 -27.37 6.61 3.11
N GLU A 117 -26.96 7.67 2.40
CA GLU A 117 -25.71 7.70 1.66
C GLU A 117 -24.43 7.66 2.52
N THR A 118 -24.40 8.29 3.69
CA THR A 118 -23.23 8.28 4.59
C THR A 118 -23.06 6.89 5.21
N ALA A 119 -24.17 6.26 5.60
CA ALA A 119 -24.17 4.92 6.15
C ALA A 119 -23.66 3.91 5.11
N VAL A 120 -24.09 4.03 3.85
CA VAL A 120 -23.60 3.21 2.73
C VAL A 120 -22.09 3.39 2.51
N MET A 121 -21.57 4.62 2.54
CA MET A 121 -20.11 4.80 2.37
C MET A 121 -19.29 4.30 3.54
N SER A 122 -19.76 4.47 4.78
CA SER A 122 -19.10 3.87 5.94
C SER A 122 -19.10 2.35 5.81
N SER A 123 -20.23 1.75 5.42
CA SER A 123 -20.31 0.28 5.27
C SER A 123 -19.44 -0.25 4.14
N ILE A 124 -19.24 0.50 3.04
CA ILE A 124 -18.26 0.16 2.00
C ILE A 124 -16.85 0.15 2.58
N LEU A 125 -16.46 1.19 3.32
CA LEU A 125 -15.13 1.26 3.93
C LEU A 125 -14.95 0.18 5.01
N ASP A 126 -15.96 -0.08 5.84
CA ASP A 126 -15.92 -1.12 6.87
C ASP A 126 -15.77 -2.51 6.22
N ARG A 127 -16.52 -2.80 5.15
CA ARG A 127 -16.33 -4.00 4.33
C ARG A 127 -14.92 -4.08 3.76
N TYR A 128 -14.38 -2.97 3.28
CA TYR A 128 -13.00 -2.92 2.82
C TYR A 128 -12.04 -3.32 3.94
N LEU A 129 -12.14 -2.69 5.13
CA LEU A 129 -11.27 -2.94 6.29
C LEU A 129 -11.37 -4.38 6.83
N GLU A 130 -12.57 -4.98 6.81
CA GLU A 130 -12.78 -6.38 7.20
C GLU A 130 -12.30 -7.38 6.13
N ALA A 131 -12.44 -7.03 4.84
CA ALA A 131 -11.80 -7.79 3.76
C ALA A 131 -10.28 -7.84 3.96
N GLU A 132 -9.66 -6.79 4.51
CA GLU A 132 -8.24 -6.83 4.85
C GLU A 132 -7.93 -7.82 5.98
N GLU A 133 -8.72 -7.85 7.04
CA GLU A 133 -8.54 -8.78 8.16
C GLU A 133 -8.72 -10.24 7.72
N SER A 134 -9.72 -10.50 6.89
CA SER A 134 -10.00 -11.82 6.33
C SER A 134 -8.93 -12.26 5.33
N LEU A 135 -8.56 -11.45 4.33
CA LEU A 135 -7.54 -11.80 3.34
C LEU A 135 -6.22 -12.19 4.00
N PHE A 136 -5.80 -11.50 5.06
CA PHE A 136 -4.59 -11.88 5.79
C PHE A 136 -4.78 -13.17 6.60
N SER A 137 -5.83 -13.25 7.41
CA SER A 137 -6.07 -14.41 8.28
C SER A 137 -6.28 -15.70 7.48
N PHE A 138 -6.67 -15.58 6.20
CA PHE A 138 -6.98 -16.71 5.32
C PHE A 138 -5.90 -17.09 4.33
N SER A 139 -4.98 -16.19 3.96
CA SER A 139 -4.02 -16.47 2.87
C SER A 139 -2.60 -15.97 3.09
N GLY A 140 -2.37 -15.11 4.09
CA GLY A 140 -1.10 -14.39 4.22
C GLY A 140 -0.74 -13.54 2.99
N SER A 141 -1.71 -13.26 2.11
CA SER A 141 -1.50 -12.54 0.85
C SER A 141 -1.32 -11.03 1.07
N PHE A 142 -0.68 -10.39 0.10
CA PHE A 142 -0.61 -8.94 0.00
C PHE A 142 -2.01 -8.33 -0.11
N ILE A 143 -2.27 -7.32 0.71
CA ILE A 143 -3.52 -6.55 0.72
C ILE A 143 -3.29 -5.26 -0.05
N ARG A 144 -4.30 -4.75 -0.75
CA ARG A 144 -4.24 -3.47 -1.45
C ARG A 144 -4.00 -2.33 -0.45
N HIS A 145 -3.21 -1.33 -0.82
CA HIS A 145 -2.92 -0.18 0.06
C HIS A 145 -3.35 1.15 -0.55
N ARG A 146 -2.85 1.47 -1.75
CA ARG A 146 -3.30 2.60 -2.59
C ARG A 146 -3.82 2.02 -3.93
N PRO A 147 -4.34 2.85 -4.85
CA PRO A 147 -4.78 2.34 -6.14
C PRO A 147 -3.68 1.61 -6.90
N ASN A 148 -4.00 0.44 -7.46
CA ASN A 148 -3.11 -0.30 -8.35
C ASN A 148 -3.59 -0.09 -9.79
N TYR A 149 -2.73 0.42 -10.66
CA TYR A 149 -3.08 0.73 -12.04
C TYR A 149 -1.90 0.60 -13.00
N ILE A 150 -2.22 0.41 -14.28
CA ILE A 150 -1.29 0.56 -15.39
C ILE A 150 -1.94 1.42 -16.47
N LEU A 151 -1.22 2.48 -16.85
CA LEU A 151 -1.54 3.41 -17.92
C LEU A 151 -0.55 3.14 -19.04
N PRO A 152 -0.86 2.25 -20.01
CA PRO A 152 0.04 1.97 -21.12
C PRO A 152 0.23 3.19 -22.03
N ILE A 153 -0.71 4.14 -22.00
CA ILE A 153 -0.66 5.37 -22.78
C ILE A 153 -0.76 6.54 -21.81
N THR A 154 0.36 7.21 -21.58
CA THR A 154 0.39 8.55 -21.00
C THR A 154 1.14 9.50 -21.91
N TRP A 155 0.76 10.77 -21.91
CA TRP A 155 1.42 11.84 -22.64
C TRP A 155 1.73 12.98 -21.68
N SER A 156 3.00 13.38 -21.64
CA SER A 156 3.54 14.49 -20.84
C SER A 156 3.98 15.62 -21.78
N ASP A 157 3.49 16.84 -21.55
CA ASP A 157 3.76 17.98 -22.43
C ASP A 157 5.26 18.28 -22.56
N GLN A 158 5.93 18.44 -21.41
CA GLN A 158 7.36 18.72 -21.32
C GLN A 158 8.02 17.71 -20.37
N PRO A 159 8.53 16.57 -20.88
CA PRO A 159 9.36 15.67 -20.10
C PRO A 159 10.62 16.40 -19.60
N ASN A 160 11.00 16.12 -18.36
CA ASN A 160 12.16 16.76 -17.72
C ASN A 160 13.48 16.17 -18.24
N GLN A 161 13.99 16.72 -19.35
CA GLN A 161 15.25 16.28 -19.97
C GLN A 161 16.47 16.58 -19.09
N THR A 162 16.40 17.64 -18.28
CA THR A 162 17.53 18.12 -17.47
C THR A 162 17.16 18.28 -15.99
N PRO A 163 16.93 17.18 -15.25
CA PRO A 163 16.60 17.26 -13.84
C PRO A 163 17.68 17.97 -13.04
N THR A 164 17.28 18.71 -12.01
CA THR A 164 18.19 19.46 -11.16
C THR A 164 17.96 19.15 -9.69
N SER A 165 18.99 19.26 -8.86
CA SER A 165 18.82 19.33 -7.41
C SER A 165 19.86 20.25 -6.75
N PRO A 166 19.58 20.80 -5.56
CA PRO A 166 20.48 21.73 -4.88
C PRO A 166 21.88 21.17 -4.64
N ARG A 167 21.98 19.89 -4.24
CA ARG A 167 23.27 19.27 -3.91
C ARG A 167 24.06 18.83 -5.13
N LEU A 168 23.38 18.24 -6.12
CA LEU A 168 24.03 17.55 -7.24
C LEU A 168 24.07 18.37 -8.53
N GLY A 169 23.34 19.48 -8.58
CA GLY A 169 23.23 20.35 -9.74
C GLY A 169 22.38 19.75 -10.86
N VAL A 170 22.63 20.22 -12.08
CA VAL A 170 21.91 19.77 -13.28
C VAL A 170 22.49 18.44 -13.76
N THR A 171 21.60 17.50 -14.07
CA THR A 171 21.91 16.23 -14.74
C THR A 171 20.99 16.07 -15.96
N GLY A 172 21.18 15.01 -16.74
CA GLY A 172 20.34 14.70 -17.90
C GLY A 172 20.34 13.21 -18.23
N TYR A 173 19.72 12.90 -19.36
CA TYR A 173 19.73 11.56 -19.97
C TYR A 173 20.68 11.56 -21.17
N ASP A 174 21.26 10.40 -21.46
CA ASP A 174 22.09 10.16 -22.65
C ASP A 174 21.27 10.02 -23.94
N TYR A 175 19.95 10.18 -23.83
CA TYR A 175 18.98 10.14 -24.90
C TYR A 175 17.88 11.18 -24.70
N ASP A 176 17.17 11.52 -25.78
CA ASP A 176 16.01 12.42 -25.72
C ASP A 176 14.78 11.68 -25.17
N LEU A 177 14.16 12.24 -24.14
CA LEU A 177 12.91 11.73 -23.58
C LEU A 177 11.75 11.95 -24.55
N LYS A 178 10.97 10.90 -24.79
CA LYS A 178 9.68 11.00 -25.49
C LYS A 178 8.60 11.52 -24.53
N GLN A 179 7.60 12.17 -25.11
CA GLN A 179 6.42 12.65 -24.39
C GLN A 179 5.54 11.49 -23.94
N GLU A 180 5.57 10.38 -24.67
CA GLU A 180 4.80 9.18 -24.40
C GLU A 180 5.54 8.24 -23.45
N GLU A 181 4.88 7.89 -22.35
CA GLU A 181 5.37 6.89 -21.40
C GLU A 181 4.25 5.94 -21.01
N ALA A 182 4.60 4.70 -20.70
CA ALA A 182 3.77 3.88 -19.84
C ALA A 182 4.02 4.30 -18.38
N LYS A 183 2.96 4.37 -17.58
CA LYS A 183 3.02 4.69 -16.15
C LYS A 183 2.25 3.64 -15.37
N TYR A 184 2.80 3.15 -14.28
CA TYR A 184 2.06 2.26 -13.40
C TYR A 184 2.34 2.52 -11.93
N GLN A 185 1.40 2.10 -11.09
CA GLN A 185 1.53 2.09 -9.65
C GLN A 185 1.15 0.72 -9.12
N ILE A 186 2.04 0.15 -8.30
CA ILE A 186 1.78 -1.05 -7.50
C ILE A 186 1.80 -0.63 -6.04
N SER A 187 0.79 -1.03 -5.28
CA SER A 187 0.66 -0.64 -3.88
C SER A 187 -0.02 -1.72 -3.06
N PHE A 188 0.71 -2.24 -2.08
CA PHE A 188 0.21 -3.24 -1.16
C PHE A 188 0.63 -2.95 0.28
N LYS A 189 0.02 -3.67 1.21
CA LYS A 189 0.37 -3.68 2.62
C LYS A 189 0.17 -5.06 3.22
N VAL A 190 0.84 -5.30 4.34
CA VAL A 190 0.73 -6.50 5.15
C VAL A 190 0.59 -6.10 6.62
N PRO A 191 -0.33 -6.71 7.37
CA PRO A 191 -0.40 -6.48 8.80
C PRO A 191 0.75 -7.23 9.47
N LEU A 192 1.49 -6.53 10.32
CA LEU A 192 2.60 -7.09 11.09
C LEU A 192 2.16 -7.53 12.48
N LEU A 193 1.39 -6.67 13.17
CA LEU A 193 0.89 -6.93 14.53
C LEU A 193 -0.53 -6.38 14.67
N THR A 194 -1.51 -7.26 14.81
CA THR A 194 -2.92 -6.92 15.03
C THR A 194 -3.27 -7.03 16.52
N GLY A 195 -4.07 -6.12 17.06
CA GLY A 195 -4.69 -6.33 18.36
C GLY A 195 -3.80 -6.10 19.59
N PHE A 196 -2.55 -5.62 19.42
CA PHE A 196 -1.57 -5.59 20.51
C PHE A 196 -1.84 -4.54 21.59
N MET A 197 -2.60 -3.48 21.27
CA MET A 197 -3.09 -2.48 22.22
C MET A 197 -4.58 -2.72 22.50
N ASP A 198 -5.39 -2.69 21.44
CA ASP A 198 -6.78 -3.12 21.42
C ASP A 198 -7.09 -3.75 20.05
N LYS A 199 -8.27 -4.35 19.90
CA LYS A 199 -8.70 -5.00 18.64
C LYS A 199 -8.80 -4.04 17.44
N ARG A 200 -8.80 -2.72 17.66
CA ARG A 200 -8.93 -1.69 16.61
C ARG A 200 -7.59 -1.19 16.11
N THR A 201 -6.51 -1.68 16.70
CA THR A 201 -5.14 -1.26 16.43
C THR A 201 -4.41 -2.31 15.60
N THR A 202 -3.74 -1.88 14.54
CA THR A 202 -2.89 -2.76 13.73
C THR A 202 -1.63 -2.03 13.27
N LEU A 203 -0.48 -2.66 13.46
CA LEU A 203 0.78 -2.24 12.86
C LEU A 203 0.87 -2.83 11.45
N TRP A 204 1.16 -1.98 10.47
CA TRP A 204 1.20 -2.31 9.05
C TRP A 204 2.56 -2.00 8.45
N PHE A 205 3.03 -2.89 7.58
CA PHE A 205 4.02 -2.55 6.56
C PHE A 205 3.29 -2.25 5.26
N GLY A 206 3.57 -1.11 4.64
CA GLY A 206 3.08 -0.72 3.33
C GLY A 206 4.22 -0.56 2.34
N TYR A 207 3.94 -0.81 1.07
CA TYR A 207 4.85 -0.56 -0.02
C TYR A 207 4.08 0.00 -1.20
N THR A 208 4.55 1.14 -1.73
CA THR A 208 4.07 1.70 -2.98
C THR A 208 5.23 1.91 -3.93
N GLN A 209 5.06 1.51 -5.19
CA GLN A 209 6.00 1.78 -6.26
C GLN A 209 5.29 2.50 -7.39
N LYS A 210 5.89 3.57 -7.90
CA LYS A 210 5.46 4.24 -9.14
C LYS A 210 6.58 4.18 -10.15
N SER A 211 6.29 3.78 -11.38
CA SER A 211 7.29 3.69 -12.45
C SER A 211 6.82 4.41 -13.71
N PHE A 212 7.79 5.06 -14.37
CA PHE A 212 7.65 5.80 -15.61
C PHE A 212 8.56 5.16 -16.65
N TRP A 213 7.96 4.59 -17.68
CA TRP A 213 8.64 3.74 -18.64
C TRP A 213 8.54 4.38 -20.03
N GLN A 214 9.70 4.64 -20.65
CA GLN A 214 9.82 5.10 -22.03
C GLN A 214 9.51 3.96 -23.02
N LEU A 215 8.37 3.28 -22.85
CA LEU A 215 7.92 2.11 -23.62
C LEU A 215 7.98 2.35 -25.13
N TYR A 216 7.74 3.58 -25.57
CA TYR A 216 7.71 3.95 -26.98
C TYR A 216 9.06 4.47 -27.50
N ASN A 217 10.07 4.64 -26.64
CA ASN A 217 11.41 5.06 -27.03
C ASN A 217 12.27 3.84 -27.43
N GLN A 218 11.86 3.19 -28.52
CA GLN A 218 12.47 1.94 -28.98
C GLN A 218 13.91 2.11 -29.47
N ASP A 219 14.25 3.30 -29.98
CA ASP A 219 15.62 3.64 -30.40
C ASP A 219 16.61 3.55 -29.23
N GLU A 220 16.13 3.75 -28.00
CA GLU A 220 16.90 3.73 -26.75
C GLU A 220 16.67 2.45 -25.94
N SER A 221 16.10 1.41 -26.57
CA SER A 221 15.75 0.14 -25.92
C SER A 221 14.69 0.26 -24.81
N ALA A 222 13.77 1.21 -24.95
CA ALA A 222 12.63 1.43 -24.06
C ALA A 222 12.98 1.46 -22.56
N PRO A 223 13.82 2.41 -22.11
CA PRO A 223 14.34 2.43 -20.75
C PRO A 223 13.27 2.87 -19.72
N PHE A 224 13.42 2.43 -18.48
CA PHE A 224 12.71 3.08 -17.37
C PHE A 224 13.37 4.43 -17.11
N ARG A 225 12.59 5.51 -17.22
CA ARG A 225 13.07 6.86 -16.92
C ARG A 225 13.21 7.06 -15.41
N GLU A 226 12.21 6.60 -14.67
CA GLU A 226 12.14 6.79 -13.22
C GLU A 226 11.33 5.69 -12.55
N THR A 227 11.74 5.29 -11.35
CA THR A 227 10.91 4.50 -10.44
C THR A 227 11.04 5.07 -9.04
N ASN A 228 9.93 5.25 -8.33
CA ASN A 228 9.93 5.65 -6.93
C ASN A 228 9.47 4.49 -6.07
N TYR A 229 10.30 4.14 -5.09
CA TYR A 229 10.07 3.13 -4.07
C TYR A 229 9.65 3.81 -2.78
N GLU A 230 8.47 3.49 -2.26
CA GLU A 230 7.87 4.14 -1.08
C GLU A 230 7.42 3.11 -0.04
N PRO A 231 8.35 2.50 0.73
CA PRO A 231 7.99 1.70 1.89
C PRO A 231 7.54 2.58 3.07
N GLU A 232 6.59 2.06 3.85
CA GLU A 232 6.09 2.69 5.07
C GLU A 232 5.84 1.66 6.18
N LEU A 233 6.04 2.08 7.43
CA LEU A 233 5.66 1.34 8.63
C LEU A 233 4.74 2.24 9.45
N PHE A 234 3.50 1.82 9.66
CA PHE A 234 2.50 2.67 10.29
C PHE A 234 1.56 1.92 11.21
N LEU A 235 1.16 2.57 12.28
CA LEU A 235 0.09 2.15 13.16
C LEU A 235 -1.23 2.71 12.62
N ARG A 236 -2.24 1.85 12.43
CA ARG A 236 -3.62 2.24 12.18
C ARG A 236 -4.47 2.01 13.42
N TYR A 237 -5.24 3.03 13.79
CA TYR A 237 -6.32 2.94 14.76
C TYR A 237 -7.66 3.23 14.07
N GLN A 238 -8.70 2.48 14.42
CA GLN A 238 -10.06 2.61 13.88
C GLN A 238 -10.96 3.23 14.97
N PRO A 239 -11.01 4.56 15.10
CA PRO A 239 -11.82 5.21 16.13
C PRO A 239 -13.32 5.01 15.95
N ASP A 240 -13.80 5.04 14.70
CA ASP A 240 -15.22 4.98 14.36
C ASP A 240 -16.06 6.08 15.04
N TRP A 241 -15.54 7.30 15.04
CA TRP A 241 -16.21 8.42 15.70
C TRP A 241 -17.07 9.19 14.72
N ASP A 242 -18.35 9.33 15.03
CA ASP A 242 -19.25 10.25 14.33
C ASP A 242 -18.93 11.69 14.74
N ILE A 243 -18.44 12.48 13.79
CA ILE A 243 -18.01 13.87 14.01
C ILE A 243 -18.76 14.75 13.02
N GLY A 244 -19.73 15.51 13.53
CA GLY A 244 -20.58 16.36 12.70
C GLY A 244 -21.41 15.52 11.74
N PRO A 245 -21.45 15.84 10.44
CA PRO A 245 -22.32 15.16 9.49
C PRO A 245 -21.75 13.83 8.93
N GLY A 246 -20.52 13.46 9.29
CA GLY A 246 -19.82 12.28 8.79
C GLY A 246 -19.02 11.56 9.88
N ARG A 247 -18.23 10.58 9.48
CA ARG A 247 -17.53 9.64 10.39
C ARG A 247 -16.04 9.65 10.15
N LEU A 248 -15.24 9.73 11.22
CA LEU A 248 -13.80 9.51 11.19
C LEU A 248 -13.53 8.01 11.32
N ASN A 249 -13.20 7.36 10.21
CA ASN A 249 -13.08 5.91 10.13
C ASN A 249 -11.71 5.43 10.63
N THR A 250 -10.62 6.06 10.16
CA THR A 250 -9.26 5.61 10.48
C THR A 250 -8.32 6.77 10.75
N VAL A 251 -7.40 6.56 11.70
CA VAL A 251 -6.24 7.42 11.94
C VAL A 251 -4.98 6.58 11.87
N ASN A 252 -4.00 7.03 11.08
CA ASN A 252 -2.71 6.39 10.92
C ASN A 252 -1.59 7.31 11.40
N LEU A 253 -0.55 6.73 11.99
CA LEU A 253 0.71 7.40 12.29
C LEU A 253 1.86 6.45 11.96
N GLY A 254 2.85 6.92 11.20
CA GLY A 254 3.95 6.06 10.79
C GLY A 254 5.17 6.79 10.26
N ILE A 255 6.16 5.99 9.89
CA ILE A 255 7.36 6.42 9.18
C ILE A 255 7.27 6.00 7.72
N ASN A 256 7.80 6.84 6.84
CA ASN A 256 7.76 6.65 5.41
C ASN A 256 9.11 7.04 4.83
N HIS A 257 9.66 6.16 4.01
CA HIS A 257 10.82 6.44 3.18
C HIS A 257 10.37 6.48 1.73
N GLN A 258 10.89 7.42 0.95
CA GLN A 258 10.69 7.42 -0.49
C GLN A 258 12.02 7.75 -1.17
N SER A 259 12.42 6.89 -2.11
CA SER A 259 13.62 7.11 -2.93
C SER A 259 13.38 6.64 -4.35
N ASN A 260 14.22 7.10 -5.28
CA ASN A 260 14.17 6.62 -6.65
C ASN A 260 15.15 5.48 -6.97
N GLY A 261 15.98 5.10 -6.00
CA GLY A 261 16.97 4.03 -6.15
C GLY A 261 18.05 4.30 -7.18
N GLN A 262 18.20 5.55 -7.64
CA GLN A 262 19.23 5.92 -8.60
C GLN A 262 20.52 6.34 -7.89
N ALA A 263 21.66 6.17 -8.58
CA ALA A 263 22.93 6.75 -8.12
C ALA A 263 23.00 8.26 -8.42
N GLU A 264 23.94 8.95 -7.79
CA GLU A 264 24.31 10.33 -8.16
C GLU A 264 24.69 10.40 -9.66
N PRO A 265 24.36 11.49 -10.37
CA PRO A 265 23.70 12.72 -9.88
C PRO A 265 22.14 12.69 -9.92
N ARG A 266 21.53 11.55 -10.27
CA ARG A 266 20.05 11.42 -10.37
C ARG A 266 19.40 10.89 -9.09
N SER A 267 20.16 10.59 -8.05
CA SER A 267 19.65 10.19 -6.74
C SER A 267 18.67 11.22 -6.18
N ARG A 268 17.51 10.75 -5.71
CA ARG A 268 16.51 11.52 -4.98
C ARG A 268 15.95 10.68 -3.85
N SER A 269 15.83 11.27 -2.66
CA SER A 269 15.23 10.61 -1.50
C SER A 269 14.75 11.59 -0.43
N TRP A 270 13.86 11.11 0.43
CA TRP A 270 13.47 11.79 1.66
C TRP A 270 12.80 10.83 2.63
N ASN A 271 12.90 11.16 3.91
CA ASN A 271 12.31 10.44 5.02
C ASN A 271 11.25 11.30 5.71
N ARG A 272 10.16 10.69 6.18
CA ARG A 272 9.02 11.42 6.77
C ARG A 272 8.41 10.68 7.94
N ILE A 273 7.97 11.43 8.95
CA ILE A 273 6.90 11.00 9.86
C ILE A 273 5.59 11.46 9.24
N VAL A 274 4.64 10.55 9.11
CA VAL A 274 3.38 10.76 8.37
C VAL A 274 2.20 10.48 9.29
N GLY A 275 1.25 11.41 9.33
CA GLY A 275 -0.10 11.17 9.83
C GLY A 275 -1.06 10.96 8.67
N MET A 276 -2.18 10.26 8.90
CA MET A 276 -3.28 10.20 7.95
C MET A 276 -4.61 10.08 8.69
N GLY A 277 -5.59 10.91 8.34
CA GLY A 277 -6.97 10.77 8.81
C GLY A 277 -7.91 10.52 7.63
N THR A 278 -8.83 9.57 7.78
CA THR A 278 -9.82 9.20 6.76
C THR A 278 -11.22 9.48 7.29
N TYR A 279 -12.00 10.27 6.55
CA TYR A 279 -13.32 10.72 6.96
C TYR A 279 -14.34 10.52 5.83
N THR A 280 -15.45 9.84 6.12
CA THR A 280 -16.54 9.61 5.16
C THR A 280 -17.73 10.54 5.41
N TYR A 281 -18.32 11.08 4.35
CA TYR A 281 -19.53 11.90 4.40
C TYR A 281 -20.37 11.77 3.13
N ASN A 282 -21.62 11.34 3.24
CA ASN A 282 -22.45 10.90 2.10
C ASN A 282 -21.60 10.03 1.18
N ARG A 283 -21.56 10.32 -0.12
CA ARG A 283 -20.78 9.59 -1.14
C ARG A 283 -19.31 10.02 -1.24
N TRP A 284 -18.80 10.74 -0.25
CA TRP A 284 -17.43 11.25 -0.21
C TRP A 284 -16.55 10.49 0.78
N LEU A 285 -15.30 10.32 0.39
CA LEU A 285 -14.19 9.91 1.23
C LEU A 285 -13.12 11.01 1.17
N PHE A 286 -12.79 11.57 2.33
CA PHE A 286 -11.76 12.59 2.49
C PHE A 286 -10.57 12.01 3.23
N MET A 287 -9.36 12.32 2.75
CA MET A 287 -8.13 11.93 3.44
C MET A 287 -7.20 13.12 3.57
N VAL A 288 -6.76 13.40 4.79
CA VAL A 288 -5.72 14.39 5.07
C VAL A 288 -4.48 13.64 5.50
N LYS A 289 -3.36 13.85 4.80
CA LYS A 289 -2.08 13.18 5.08
C LYS A 289 -1.00 14.24 5.32
N PRO A 290 -0.85 14.77 6.55
CA PRO A 290 0.26 15.64 6.91
C PRO A 290 1.56 14.84 7.09
N TRP A 291 2.69 15.52 6.93
CA TRP A 291 4.00 14.94 7.23
C TRP A 291 4.97 15.95 7.81
N ILE A 292 5.95 15.41 8.54
CA ILE A 292 7.14 16.11 8.98
C ILE A 292 8.33 15.43 8.29
N ARG A 293 9.10 16.19 7.52
CA ARG A 293 10.31 15.71 6.88
C ARG A 293 11.42 15.50 7.91
N LEU A 294 12.17 14.41 7.72
CA LEU A 294 13.39 14.10 8.44
C LEU A 294 14.57 14.37 7.49
N PRO A 295 15.38 15.42 7.72
CA PRO A 295 16.50 15.75 6.85
C PRO A 295 17.62 14.72 6.88
N ASP A 296 18.26 14.49 5.73
CA ASP A 296 19.37 13.54 5.58
C ASP A 296 20.76 14.22 5.73
N GLY A 297 20.81 15.43 6.31
CA GLY A 297 22.04 16.17 6.58
C GLY A 297 22.81 16.54 5.30
N ASN A 298 24.13 16.34 5.30
CA ASN A 298 25.01 16.74 4.19
C ASN A 298 24.83 15.88 2.91
N THR A 299 24.11 14.76 3.00
CA THR A 299 23.82 13.87 1.86
C THR A 299 22.43 14.08 1.28
N ASP A 300 21.72 15.13 1.72
CA ASP A 300 20.39 15.45 1.27
C ASP A 300 20.39 15.99 -0.17
N ASP A 301 19.91 15.17 -1.11
CA ASP A 301 19.93 15.49 -2.54
C ASP A 301 18.97 16.62 -2.92
N ASN A 302 17.86 16.72 -2.21
CA ASN A 302 16.69 17.52 -2.56
C ASN A 302 16.15 18.19 -1.28
N ASP A 303 17.02 18.96 -0.62
CA ASP A 303 16.74 19.66 0.64
C ASP A 303 15.62 20.69 0.52
N ASP A 304 15.39 21.20 -0.68
CA ASP A 304 14.33 22.14 -1.05
C ASP A 304 12.98 21.48 -1.39
N ILE A 305 12.82 20.15 -1.27
CA ILE A 305 11.61 19.42 -1.69
C ILE A 305 10.30 19.94 -1.07
N GLU A 306 10.32 20.39 0.18
CA GLU A 306 9.12 20.97 0.84
C GLU A 306 8.71 22.32 0.23
N SER A 307 9.62 23.00 -0.49
CA SER A 307 9.30 24.20 -1.28
C SER A 307 8.33 23.90 -2.42
N TYR A 308 8.22 22.64 -2.84
CA TYR A 308 7.33 22.22 -3.94
C TYR A 308 6.14 21.42 -3.41
N LEU A 309 6.40 20.44 -2.53
CA LEU A 309 5.39 19.47 -2.10
C LEU A 309 4.65 19.88 -0.83
N GLY A 310 5.21 20.84 -0.07
CA GLY A 310 4.67 21.27 1.21
C GLY A 310 4.77 20.22 2.32
N HIS A 311 3.83 20.31 3.25
CA HIS A 311 3.83 19.54 4.51
C HIS A 311 2.61 18.61 4.63
N GLY A 312 1.86 18.43 3.55
CA GLY A 312 0.69 17.58 3.56
C GLY A 312 0.04 17.44 2.18
N SER A 313 -0.81 16.43 2.07
CA SER A 313 -1.69 16.25 0.92
C SER A 313 -3.12 16.05 1.37
N TYR A 314 -4.04 16.52 0.53
CA TYR A 314 -5.47 16.36 0.71
C TYR A 314 -6.02 15.51 -0.43
N HIS A 315 -6.86 14.53 -0.11
CA HIS A 315 -7.56 13.73 -1.09
C HIS A 315 -9.07 13.87 -0.87
N ALA A 316 -9.81 13.97 -1.96
CA ALA A 316 -11.25 13.90 -2.00
C ALA A 316 -11.65 12.86 -3.05
N VAL A 317 -12.38 11.85 -2.64
CA VAL A 317 -12.86 10.77 -3.50
C VAL A 317 -14.38 10.80 -3.46
N TYR A 318 -15.01 10.79 -4.63
CA TYR A 318 -16.46 10.81 -4.78
C TYR A 318 -16.94 9.58 -5.54
N LYS A 319 -17.80 8.80 -4.91
CA LYS A 319 -18.43 7.64 -5.52
C LYS A 319 -19.67 8.08 -6.30
N LEU A 320 -19.54 8.20 -7.62
CA LEU A 320 -20.62 8.66 -8.51
C LEU A 320 -21.69 7.59 -8.71
N THR A 321 -21.30 6.33 -8.81
CA THR A 321 -22.16 5.13 -8.82
C THR A 321 -21.39 4.00 -8.14
N GLU A 322 -22.00 2.83 -7.95
CA GLU A 322 -21.32 1.68 -7.34
C GLU A 322 -19.99 1.30 -8.00
N ASN A 323 -19.89 1.53 -9.30
CA ASN A 323 -18.75 1.18 -10.15
C ASN A 323 -18.02 2.38 -10.79
N ARG A 324 -18.33 3.62 -10.42
CA ARG A 324 -17.68 4.83 -10.95
C ARG A 324 -17.21 5.74 -9.84
N THR A 325 -15.92 6.09 -9.86
CA THR A 325 -15.30 6.88 -8.80
C THR A 325 -14.48 8.01 -9.40
N PHE A 326 -14.67 9.23 -8.86
CA PHE A 326 -13.74 10.33 -9.07
C PHE A 326 -12.78 10.43 -7.88
N SER A 327 -11.51 10.70 -8.14
CA SER A 327 -10.52 10.99 -7.12
C SER A 327 -9.77 12.27 -7.43
N LEU A 328 -9.60 13.10 -6.43
CA LEU A 328 -8.79 14.32 -6.48
C LEU A 328 -7.74 14.22 -5.38
N LYS A 329 -6.49 14.54 -5.71
CA LYS A 329 -5.42 14.80 -4.75
C LYS A 329 -4.84 16.18 -4.99
N LEU A 330 -4.67 16.92 -3.90
CA LEU A 330 -4.10 18.25 -3.87
C LEU A 330 -2.82 18.23 -3.04
N LEU A 331 -1.78 18.88 -3.57
CA LEU A 331 -0.60 19.28 -2.82
C LEU A 331 -0.44 20.80 -2.94
N ASN A 332 -0.05 21.46 -1.85
CA ASN A 332 0.30 22.86 -1.86
C ASN A 332 1.42 23.11 -0.85
N ASN A 333 2.40 23.94 -1.22
CA ASN A 333 3.50 24.29 -0.32
C ASN A 333 3.12 25.28 0.79
N LEU A 334 1.90 25.85 0.73
CA LEU A 334 1.30 26.84 1.64
C LEU A 334 2.16 28.09 1.87
N ARG A 335 3.09 28.39 0.95
CA ARG A 335 3.93 29.60 1.03
C ARG A 335 3.18 30.79 0.47
N THR A 336 3.33 31.94 1.13
CA THR A 336 2.73 33.23 0.71
C THR A 336 3.39 33.78 -0.55
N SER A 337 4.71 33.57 -0.70
CA SER A 337 5.48 33.87 -1.92
C SER A 337 5.93 32.57 -2.56
N ASP A 338 6.00 32.55 -3.90
CA ASP A 338 6.32 31.36 -4.70
C ASP A 338 5.46 30.13 -4.35
N ASN A 339 4.14 30.34 -4.30
CA ASN A 339 3.18 29.26 -4.00
C ASN A 339 3.22 28.20 -5.11
N LYS A 340 3.43 26.94 -4.73
CA LYS A 340 3.41 25.78 -5.62
C LYS A 340 2.19 24.93 -5.32
N THR A 341 1.46 24.56 -6.36
CA THR A 341 0.27 23.70 -6.28
C THR A 341 0.41 22.54 -7.25
N SER A 342 -0.02 21.36 -6.82
CA SER A 342 -0.15 20.18 -7.67
C SER A 342 -1.53 19.56 -7.51
N VAL A 343 -2.10 19.13 -8.64
CA VAL A 343 -3.40 18.47 -8.72
C VAL A 343 -3.21 17.14 -9.44
N GLU A 344 -3.79 16.10 -8.87
CA GLU A 344 -3.93 14.80 -9.50
C GLU A 344 -5.42 14.43 -9.51
N PHE A 345 -5.96 14.20 -10.70
CA PHE A 345 -7.34 13.79 -10.93
C PHE A 345 -7.39 12.39 -11.50
N GLY A 346 -8.33 11.59 -11.04
CA GLY A 346 -8.59 10.24 -11.51
C GLY A 346 -10.08 10.00 -11.72
N TYR A 347 -10.41 9.25 -12.77
CA TYR A 347 -11.75 8.74 -13.01
C TYR A 347 -11.70 7.25 -13.32
N SER A 348 -12.29 6.44 -12.45
CA SER A 348 -12.46 5.00 -12.66
C SER A 348 -13.89 4.70 -13.12
N PHE A 349 -14.03 3.74 -14.03
CA PHE A 349 -15.31 3.30 -14.59
C PHE A 349 -15.28 1.78 -14.86
N PRO A 350 -16.43 1.10 -14.91
CA PRO A 350 -16.45 -0.36 -15.07
C PRO A 350 -15.86 -0.79 -16.42
N MET A 351 -15.01 -1.82 -16.41
CA MET A 351 -14.48 -2.47 -17.60
C MET A 351 -14.49 -4.00 -17.38
N GLY A 352 -15.67 -4.60 -17.51
CA GLY A 352 -15.89 -5.98 -17.07
C GLY A 352 -16.03 -6.07 -15.54
N ASP A 353 -15.92 -7.28 -15.01
CA ASP A 353 -16.31 -7.56 -13.63
C ASP A 353 -15.17 -7.33 -12.61
N THR A 354 -13.91 -7.42 -13.06
CA THR A 354 -12.74 -7.45 -12.17
C THR A 354 -11.79 -6.27 -12.33
N ILE A 355 -11.80 -5.60 -13.50
CA ILE A 355 -10.93 -4.47 -13.80
C ILE A 355 -11.77 -3.22 -14.06
N LYS A 356 -11.19 -2.06 -13.75
CA LYS A 356 -11.78 -0.74 -14.03
C LYS A 356 -10.99 -0.08 -15.16
N GLY A 357 -11.68 0.58 -16.08
CA GLY A 357 -11.04 1.58 -16.93
C GLY A 357 -10.65 2.79 -16.10
N PHE A 358 -9.53 3.44 -16.42
CA PHE A 358 -8.98 4.53 -15.63
C PHE A 358 -8.43 5.66 -16.49
N VAL A 359 -8.96 6.87 -16.28
CA VAL A 359 -8.40 8.12 -16.79
C VAL A 359 -7.63 8.81 -15.68
N HIS A 360 -6.41 9.22 -15.97
CA HIS A 360 -5.52 9.91 -15.04
C HIS A 360 -5.11 11.27 -15.62
N TYR A 361 -5.12 12.30 -14.80
CA TYR A 361 -4.58 13.62 -15.15
C TYR A 361 -3.75 14.15 -14.00
N TYR A 362 -2.56 14.66 -14.30
CA TYR A 362 -1.67 15.28 -13.35
C TYR A 362 -1.25 16.66 -13.85
N ASN A 363 -1.23 17.64 -12.96
CA ASN A 363 -0.68 18.95 -13.25
C ASN A 363 -0.03 19.55 -11.98
N GLY A 364 1.28 19.72 -12.00
CA GLY A 364 2.02 20.32 -10.89
C GLY A 364 3.42 19.75 -10.70
N TYR A 365 3.92 19.87 -9.48
CA TYR A 365 5.25 19.44 -9.04
C TYR A 365 5.18 18.14 -8.23
N GLY A 366 6.18 17.26 -8.39
CA GLY A 366 6.27 16.01 -7.63
C GLY A 366 5.34 14.90 -8.11
N GLU A 367 5.18 14.77 -9.43
CA GLU A 367 4.59 13.55 -9.99
C GLU A 367 5.46 12.33 -9.66
N SER A 368 6.78 12.54 -9.76
CA SER A 368 7.86 11.62 -9.42
C SER A 368 8.92 12.35 -8.58
N LEU A 369 9.86 11.62 -7.97
CA LEU A 369 10.96 12.24 -7.23
C LEU A 369 11.96 12.96 -8.13
N ILE A 370 12.29 12.41 -9.31
CA ILE A 370 13.19 13.11 -10.24
C ILE A 370 12.58 14.43 -10.77
N ASP A 371 11.24 14.52 -10.79
CA ASP A 371 10.46 15.69 -11.22
C ASP A 371 9.89 16.50 -10.04
N TYR A 372 10.47 16.40 -8.82
CA TYR A 372 9.90 17.05 -7.64
C TYR A 372 9.85 18.58 -7.74
N ASN A 373 10.81 19.16 -8.46
CA ASN A 373 10.98 20.59 -8.67
C ASN A 373 10.64 21.04 -10.10
N GLU A 374 10.09 20.15 -10.92
CA GLU A 374 9.67 20.44 -12.30
C GLU A 374 8.15 20.38 -12.40
N ARG A 375 7.55 21.28 -13.21
CA ARG A 375 6.09 21.29 -13.36
C ARG A 375 5.68 20.41 -14.52
N ILE A 376 5.12 19.25 -14.20
CA ILE A 376 4.65 18.27 -15.17
C ILE A 376 3.14 18.41 -15.39
N GLN A 377 2.74 18.36 -16.66
CA GLN A 377 1.35 18.15 -17.06
C GLN A 377 1.26 16.84 -17.84
N ARG A 378 0.50 15.88 -17.32
CA ARG A 378 0.37 14.55 -17.90
C ARG A 378 -1.09 14.11 -17.95
N VAL A 379 -1.48 13.48 -19.05
CA VAL A 379 -2.75 12.76 -19.19
C VAL A 379 -2.47 11.29 -19.49
N GLY A 380 -3.31 10.40 -18.98
CA GLY A 380 -3.15 8.96 -19.18
C GLY A 380 -4.47 8.22 -19.24
N LEU A 381 -4.47 7.11 -19.97
CA LEU A 381 -5.58 6.16 -20.08
C LEU A 381 -5.04 4.75 -19.85
N GLY A 382 -5.77 3.96 -19.08
CA GLY A 382 -5.44 2.57 -18.87
C GLY A 382 -6.45 1.82 -18.02
N ILE A 383 -5.94 0.88 -17.24
CA ILE A 383 -6.74 0.01 -16.39
C ILE A 383 -6.27 0.08 -14.94
N MET A 384 -7.20 -0.24 -14.04
CA MET A 384 -7.02 -0.19 -12.60
C MET A 384 -7.61 -1.46 -11.97
N LEU A 385 -6.89 -2.03 -11.02
CA LEU A 385 -7.33 -3.20 -10.25
C LEU A 385 -8.18 -2.79 -9.05
N ASN A 386 -7.86 -1.64 -8.43
CA ASN A 386 -8.61 -1.07 -7.32
C ASN A 386 -8.45 0.45 -7.30
N ASP A 387 -9.51 1.17 -6.95
CA ASP A 387 -9.43 2.59 -6.60
C ASP A 387 -9.25 2.73 -5.07
N TRP A 388 -9.62 3.89 -4.53
CA TRP A 388 -9.51 4.20 -3.10
C TRP A 388 -10.66 3.62 -2.25
N LEU A 389 -11.69 3.02 -2.88
CA LEU A 389 -12.93 2.55 -2.25
C LEU A 389 -13.28 1.10 -2.60
#